data_AF-A0A8J5S122-F1
#
_entry.id   AF-A0A8J5S122-F1
#
_cell.length_a   1.000
_cell.length_b   1.000
_cell.length_c   1.000
_cell.angle_alpha   90.00
_cell.angle_beta   90.00
_cell.angle_gamma   90.00
#
_symmetry.space_group_name_H-M   'P 1'
#
loop_
_entity.id
_entity.type
_entity.pdbx_description
1 polymer ?
#
loop_
_entity_poly.entity_id
_entity_poly.type
_entity_poly.pdbx_seq_one_letter_code
_entity_poly.pdbx_strand_id
1 'polypeptide(L)'
;MGSSTTGAAAAAAASILFYIVALTSAVAAAPEAYCQDSSGFLSTAALACSSNVTPETATVAPSRKLTGAVDVPPQIPGPCPVPFDRMTGYDALAGECKGPQMTAQQCCKAFKGFACPFSDMLNNVSNGCADDMFYHISTKGELPPGIFYMNCREGPEGLKC
;
A
#
# COMPACT_ATOMS: atom_id res chain seq x y z
N MET A 1 17.33 -74.90 -11.77
CA MET A 1 17.65 -73.50 -11.41
C MET A 1 16.32 -72.80 -11.19
N GLY A 2 15.80 -72.83 -9.96
CA GLY A 2 15.74 -71.65 -9.07
C GLY A 2 14.32 -71.06 -9.16
N SER A 3 13.36 -71.58 -8.40
CA SER A 3 12.94 -71.14 -7.05
C SER A 3 12.14 -69.83 -7.02
N SER A 4 10.94 -69.97 -6.46
CA SER A 4 9.95 -68.99 -5.99
C SER A 4 10.53 -67.72 -5.35
N THR A 5 9.82 -66.58 -5.41
CA THR A 5 8.90 -66.14 -4.35
C THR A 5 8.21 -64.80 -4.68
N THR A 6 7.03 -64.69 -4.10
CA THR A 6 6.09 -63.59 -3.95
C THR A 6 6.65 -62.25 -3.47
N GLY A 7 6.00 -61.17 -3.93
CA GLY A 7 5.67 -60.02 -3.09
C GLY A 7 6.65 -58.85 -3.12
N ALA A 8 6.20 -57.73 -3.69
CA ALA A 8 6.43 -56.38 -3.15
C ALA A 8 5.73 -55.36 -4.06
N ALA A 9 4.50 -55.03 -3.71
CA ALA A 9 3.91 -53.76 -4.05
C ALA A 9 4.72 -52.63 -3.39
N ALA A 10 4.71 -51.46 -4.02
CA ALA A 10 4.96 -50.14 -3.44
C ALA A 10 6.38 -49.85 -2.90
N ALA A 11 7.27 -49.31 -3.74
CA ALA A 11 8.42 -48.51 -3.28
C ALA A 11 9.14 -47.80 -4.44
N ALA A 12 8.51 -46.83 -5.10
CA ALA A 12 9.23 -45.99 -6.08
C ALA A 12 8.82 -44.50 -6.10
N ALA A 13 7.82 -44.08 -5.32
CA ALA A 13 7.40 -42.68 -5.25
C ALA A 13 7.97 -41.92 -4.04
N ALA A 14 8.37 -42.62 -2.97
CA ALA A 14 8.86 -41.99 -1.74
C ALA A 14 10.29 -41.44 -1.87
N SER A 15 11.16 -42.10 -2.64
CA SER A 15 12.59 -41.76 -2.68
C SER A 15 12.91 -40.46 -3.45
N ILE A 16 12.04 -40.04 -4.38
CA ILE A 16 12.21 -38.78 -5.12
C ILE A 16 11.86 -37.57 -4.24
N LEU A 17 10.84 -37.69 -3.38
CA LEU A 17 10.45 -36.62 -2.46
C LEU A 17 11.52 -36.35 -1.39
N PHE A 18 12.18 -37.39 -0.87
CA PHE A 18 13.28 -37.20 0.08
C PHE A 18 14.46 -36.43 -0.54
N TYR A 19 14.74 -36.64 -1.83
CA TYR A 19 15.81 -35.93 -2.53
C TYR A 19 15.51 -34.42 -2.68
N ILE A 20 14.24 -34.06 -2.87
CA ILE A 20 13.80 -32.66 -3.00
C ILE A 20 13.85 -31.94 -1.64
N VAL A 21 13.45 -32.63 -0.55
CA VAL A 21 13.55 -32.06 0.80
C VAL A 21 15.02 -31.85 1.21
N ALA A 22 15.90 -32.80 0.88
CA ALA A 22 17.33 -32.72 1.24
C ALA A 22 18.11 -31.61 0.51
N LEU A 23 17.70 -31.20 -0.69
CA LEU A 23 18.35 -30.12 -1.44
C LEU A 23 17.95 -28.71 -0.96
N THR A 24 16.91 -28.58 -0.14
CA THR A 24 16.49 -27.29 0.44
C THR A 24 17.18 -26.97 1.78
N SER A 25 17.84 -27.94 2.42
CA SER A 25 18.49 -27.76 3.73
C SER A 25 20.00 -27.52 3.60
N ALA A 26 20.38 -26.43 2.93
CA ALA A 26 21.72 -25.86 3.04
C ALA A 26 21.66 -24.33 3.01
N VAL A 27 20.83 -23.73 3.87
CA VAL A 27 21.07 -22.36 4.32
C VAL A 27 21.94 -22.47 5.55
N ALA A 28 23.20 -22.03 5.42
CA ALA A 28 24.11 -21.88 6.54
C ALA A 28 23.43 -21.04 7.62
N ALA A 29 23.36 -21.60 8.83
CA ALA A 29 22.89 -20.91 10.01
C ALA A 29 23.82 -19.72 10.34
N ALA A 30 23.55 -18.56 9.74
CA ALA A 30 23.63 -17.32 10.48
C ALA A 30 22.38 -17.27 11.37
N PRO A 31 22.47 -16.87 12.65
CA PRO A 31 21.28 -16.72 13.47
C PRO A 31 20.51 -15.49 12.99
N GLU A 32 19.70 -15.64 11.95
CA GLU A 32 18.64 -14.68 11.65
C GLU A 32 17.52 -14.92 12.67
N ALA A 33 17.56 -14.18 13.77
CA ALA A 33 16.46 -14.11 14.71
C ALA A 33 15.27 -13.43 14.01
N TYR A 34 14.34 -14.21 13.45
CA TYR A 34 13.08 -13.71 12.92
C TYR A 34 12.17 -13.33 14.09
N CYS A 35 11.96 -12.02 14.29
CA CYS A 35 11.19 -11.51 15.43
C CYS A 35 9.68 -11.66 15.15
N GLN A 36 9.09 -12.78 15.57
CA GLN A 36 7.63 -12.92 15.66
C GLN A 36 7.18 -12.67 17.10
N ASP A 37 6.37 -11.64 17.31
CA ASP A 37 5.64 -11.42 18.55
C ASP A 37 4.15 -11.64 18.29
N SER A 38 3.60 -12.70 18.89
CA SER A 38 2.16 -13.03 18.86
C SER A 38 1.41 -12.40 20.04
N SER A 39 2.08 -11.56 20.84
CA SER A 39 1.50 -10.92 22.01
C SER A 39 1.20 -9.45 21.71
N GLY A 40 -0.01 -9.00 22.06
CA GLY A 40 -0.44 -7.59 21.89
C GLY A 40 0.28 -6.58 22.80
N PHE A 41 1.48 -6.90 23.29
CA PHE A 41 2.33 -6.01 24.08
C PHE A 41 3.78 -6.23 23.68
N LEU A 42 4.53 -5.12 23.53
CA LEU A 42 5.92 -5.12 23.09
C LEU A 42 6.80 -5.97 24.01
N SER A 43 7.25 -7.13 23.53
CA SER A 43 8.14 -8.03 24.28
C SER A 43 9.59 -7.51 24.33
N THR A 44 10.34 -7.92 25.35
CA THR A 44 11.79 -7.62 25.48
C THR A 44 12.60 -8.20 24.31
N ALA A 45 12.11 -9.27 23.69
CA ALA A 45 12.67 -9.82 22.46
C ALA A 45 12.52 -8.85 21.27
N ALA A 46 11.42 -8.12 21.16
CA ALA A 46 11.22 -7.11 20.11
C ALA A 46 12.17 -5.91 20.29
N LEU A 47 12.44 -5.52 21.55
CA LEU A 47 13.43 -4.48 21.89
C LEU A 47 14.86 -4.89 21.55
N ALA A 48 15.19 -6.17 21.70
CA ALA A 48 16.50 -6.70 21.33
C ALA A 48 16.75 -6.60 19.81
N CYS A 49 15.70 -6.76 18.99
CA CYS A 49 15.80 -6.60 17.53
C CYS A 49 16.03 -5.14 17.08
N SER A 50 15.75 -4.15 17.94
CA SER A 50 15.93 -2.72 17.62
C SER A 50 17.29 -2.15 18.06
N SER A 51 18.15 -2.95 18.69
CA SER A 51 19.36 -2.44 19.35
C SER A 51 20.62 -2.74 18.54
N ASN A 52 20.94 -1.89 17.55
CA ASN A 52 22.34 -1.69 17.14
C ASN A 52 22.90 -0.46 17.88
N VAL A 53 22.91 -0.52 19.21
CA VAL A 53 23.53 0.51 20.05
C VAL A 53 24.78 -0.12 20.66
N THR A 54 25.94 0.21 20.11
CA THR A 54 27.22 -0.06 20.76
C THR A 54 27.30 0.73 22.07
N PRO A 55 27.82 0.14 23.16
CA PRO A 55 27.81 0.77 24.47
C PRO A 55 29.05 1.66 24.63
N GLU A 56 29.16 2.76 23.90
CA GLU A 56 30.04 3.86 24.33
C GLU A 56 29.40 5.21 24.05
N THR A 57 29.29 5.99 25.13
CA THR A 57 28.78 7.37 25.21
C THR A 57 27.24 7.49 25.31
N ALA A 58 26.76 7.29 26.52
CA ALA A 58 25.50 7.84 26.99
C ALA A 58 25.51 9.37 26.86
N THR A 59 24.97 9.88 25.76
CA THR A 59 24.44 11.24 25.70
C THR A 59 22.95 11.11 25.47
N VAL A 60 22.18 11.73 26.38
CA VAL A 60 20.72 11.79 26.35
C VAL A 60 20.29 12.34 24.98
N ALA A 61 19.82 11.46 24.09
CA ALA A 61 19.21 11.89 22.85
C ALA A 61 17.89 12.61 23.19
N PRO A 62 17.63 13.82 22.66
CA PRO A 62 16.32 14.45 22.80
C PRO A 62 15.25 13.53 22.23
N SER A 63 14.05 13.54 22.83
CA SER A 63 12.90 12.72 22.45
C SER A 63 12.82 12.51 20.93
N ARG A 64 12.95 11.25 20.50
CA ARG A 64 12.83 10.85 19.10
C ARG A 64 11.44 11.28 18.61
N LYS A 65 11.35 12.33 17.79
CA LYS A 65 10.13 12.63 17.04
C LYS A 65 9.90 11.50 16.05
N LEU A 66 8.65 11.05 15.96
CA LEU A 66 8.13 10.02 15.03
C LEU A 66 8.11 10.52 13.56
N THR A 67 9.22 11.10 13.09
CA THR A 67 9.42 11.40 11.68
C THR A 67 10.70 10.70 11.30
N GLY A 68 10.58 9.56 10.63
CA GLY A 68 11.73 8.88 10.04
C GLY A 68 12.50 9.88 9.18
N ALA A 69 13.79 10.03 9.46
CA ALA A 69 14.69 10.81 8.65
C ALA A 69 14.84 10.10 7.30
N VAL A 70 14.00 10.49 6.35
CA VAL A 70 14.43 10.58 4.96
C VAL A 70 14.68 12.06 4.75
N ASP A 71 15.89 12.42 4.31
CA ASP A 71 16.23 13.75 3.80
C ASP A 71 15.50 14.02 2.47
N VAL A 72 14.19 13.74 2.40
CA VAL A 72 13.34 14.35 1.38
C VAL A 72 13.08 15.75 1.90
N PRO A 73 13.51 16.83 1.21
CA PRO A 73 12.97 18.15 1.50
C PRO A 73 11.44 17.99 1.52
N PRO A 74 10.73 18.54 2.51
CA PRO A 74 9.28 18.40 2.52
C PRO A 74 8.82 18.97 1.18
N GLN A 75 8.36 18.09 0.30
CA GLN A 75 7.75 18.48 -0.97
C GLN A 75 6.37 18.98 -0.55
N ILE A 76 6.33 20.10 0.18
CA ILE A 76 5.11 20.79 0.53
C ILE A 76 4.65 21.30 -0.82
N PRO A 77 3.61 20.70 -1.42
CA PRO A 77 3.13 21.16 -2.69
C PRO A 77 2.77 22.64 -2.51
N GLY A 78 3.16 23.49 -3.46
CA GLY A 78 2.81 24.90 -3.42
C GLY A 78 1.29 25.10 -3.34
N PRO A 79 0.80 26.29 -3.01
CA PRO A 79 -0.63 26.55 -3.01
C PRO A 79 -1.21 26.34 -4.42
N CYS A 80 -2.35 25.67 -4.51
CA CYS A 80 -3.03 25.48 -5.80
C CYS A 80 -3.50 26.83 -6.35
N PRO A 81 -3.20 27.18 -7.62
CA PRO A 81 -3.70 28.42 -8.22
C PRO A 81 -5.20 28.39 -8.54
N VAL A 82 -5.85 27.22 -8.44
CA VAL A 82 -7.28 27.05 -8.70
C VAL A 82 -8.06 27.17 -7.39
N PRO A 83 -9.04 28.09 -7.26
CA PRO A 83 -9.83 28.27 -6.05
C PRO A 83 -10.96 27.23 -5.95
N PHE A 84 -10.61 25.96 -5.67
CA PHE A 84 -11.59 24.88 -5.47
C PHE A 84 -12.53 25.16 -4.29
N ASP A 85 -12.11 25.97 -3.33
CA ASP A 85 -12.94 26.49 -2.24
C ASP A 85 -14.15 27.31 -2.71
N ARG A 86 -14.11 27.90 -3.92
CA ARG A 86 -15.20 28.72 -4.49
C ARG A 86 -15.91 28.06 -5.67
N MET A 87 -15.46 26.88 -6.07
CA MET A 87 -16.06 26.15 -7.19
C MET A 87 -17.46 25.63 -6.82
N THR A 88 -18.32 25.51 -7.82
CA THR A 88 -19.67 24.94 -7.71
C THR A 88 -19.72 23.55 -8.35
N GLY A 89 -20.78 22.76 -8.08
CA GLY A 89 -21.00 21.47 -8.73
C GLY A 89 -20.55 20.24 -7.94
N TYR A 90 -20.07 20.42 -6.70
CA TYR A 90 -19.77 19.33 -5.78
C TYR A 90 -21.01 18.46 -5.48
N ASP A 91 -22.17 19.08 -5.27
CA ASP A 91 -23.43 18.36 -5.02
C ASP A 91 -23.90 17.57 -6.23
N ALA A 92 -23.73 18.13 -7.44
CA ALA A 92 -24.07 17.44 -8.67
C ALA A 92 -23.15 16.23 -8.90
N LEU A 93 -21.83 16.39 -8.69
CA LEU A 93 -20.88 15.29 -8.71
C LEU A 93 -21.27 14.21 -7.69
N ALA A 94 -21.60 14.62 -6.46
CA ALA A 94 -22.03 13.71 -5.41
C ALA A 94 -23.34 12.98 -5.76
N GLY A 95 -24.30 13.66 -6.40
CA GLY A 95 -25.56 13.05 -6.85
C GLY A 95 -25.35 11.89 -7.83
N GLU A 96 -24.36 12.01 -8.71
CA GLU A 96 -24.00 10.96 -9.68
C GLU A 96 -23.14 9.83 -9.07
N CYS A 97 -22.53 10.09 -7.91
CA CYS A 97 -21.58 9.21 -7.23
C CYS A 97 -22.08 8.66 -5.88
N LYS A 98 -23.34 8.90 -5.50
CA LYS A 98 -23.95 8.40 -4.26
C LYS A 98 -25.09 7.42 -4.55
N GLY A 99 -25.33 6.54 -3.58
CA GLY A 99 -26.55 5.74 -3.49
C GLY A 99 -26.48 4.33 -4.11
N PRO A 100 -27.54 3.52 -3.90
CA PRO A 100 -27.54 2.10 -4.22
C PRO A 100 -27.60 1.79 -5.73
N GLN A 101 -27.96 2.77 -6.56
CA GLN A 101 -28.05 2.63 -8.02
C GLN A 101 -26.85 3.26 -8.74
N MET A 102 -25.83 3.72 -8.01
CA MET A 102 -24.64 4.30 -8.62
C MET A 102 -23.91 3.27 -9.46
N THR A 103 -23.70 3.57 -10.74
CA THR A 103 -22.81 2.79 -11.60
C THR A 103 -21.44 3.45 -11.68
N ALA A 104 -20.37 2.64 -11.73
CA ALA A 104 -19.01 3.16 -11.89
C ALA A 104 -18.89 4.08 -13.12
N GLN A 105 -19.48 3.67 -14.25
CA GLN A 105 -19.47 4.45 -15.48
C GLN A 105 -20.09 5.85 -15.32
N GLN A 106 -21.22 5.96 -14.63
CA GLN A 106 -21.90 7.23 -14.38
C GLN A 106 -21.06 8.14 -13.49
N CYS A 107 -20.59 7.64 -12.35
CA CYS A 107 -19.75 8.41 -11.43
C CYS A 107 -18.44 8.85 -12.10
N CYS A 108 -17.79 7.99 -12.88
CA CYS A 108 -16.55 8.33 -13.58
C CYS A 108 -16.79 9.35 -14.70
N LYS A 109 -17.91 9.27 -15.42
CA LYS A 109 -18.27 10.29 -16.41
C LYS A 109 -18.47 11.65 -15.75
N ALA A 110 -19.16 11.70 -14.60
CA ALA A 110 -19.36 12.94 -13.85
C ALA A 110 -18.04 13.49 -13.31
N PHE A 111 -17.20 12.62 -12.74
CA PHE A 111 -15.87 12.99 -12.25
C PHE A 111 -14.97 13.53 -13.36
N LYS A 112 -14.95 12.91 -14.54
CA LYS A 112 -14.21 13.41 -15.71
C LYS A 112 -14.70 14.78 -16.13
N GLY A 113 -16.02 15.00 -16.17
CA GLY A 113 -16.59 16.32 -16.48
C GLY A 113 -16.17 17.40 -15.48
N PHE A 114 -15.98 17.03 -14.21
CA PHE A 114 -15.54 17.93 -13.15
C PHE A 114 -14.02 18.20 -13.15
N ALA A 115 -13.22 17.15 -13.31
CA ALA A 115 -11.77 17.20 -13.10
C ALA A 115 -10.96 17.48 -14.39
N CYS A 116 -11.41 17.01 -15.56
CA CYS A 116 -10.64 17.14 -16.81
C CYS A 116 -10.30 18.57 -17.22
N PRO A 117 -11.12 19.61 -16.97
CA PRO A 117 -10.72 21.00 -17.24
C PRO A 117 -9.47 21.45 -16.48
N PHE A 118 -9.06 20.72 -15.43
CA PHE A 118 -7.93 21.03 -14.58
C PHE A 118 -6.84 19.95 -14.63
N SER A 119 -6.87 19.04 -15.61
CA SER A 119 -5.97 17.87 -15.68
C SER A 119 -4.50 18.23 -15.53
N ASP A 120 -4.04 19.30 -16.18
CA ASP A 120 -2.64 19.71 -16.16
C ASP A 120 -2.20 20.17 -14.76
N MET A 121 -3.11 20.85 -14.04
CA MET A 121 -2.87 21.29 -12.67
C MET A 121 -2.95 20.11 -11.70
N LEU A 122 -3.92 19.21 -11.87
CA LEU A 122 -4.10 18.05 -11.02
C LEU A 122 -2.98 17.02 -11.16
N ASN A 123 -2.40 16.90 -12.36
CA ASN A 123 -1.28 15.99 -12.63
C ASN A 123 0.09 16.57 -12.21
N ASN A 124 0.15 17.84 -11.79
CA ASN A 124 1.38 18.44 -11.29
C ASN A 124 1.50 18.22 -9.77
N VAL A 125 2.30 17.23 -9.38
CA VAL A 125 2.52 16.84 -7.97
C VAL A 125 3.14 17.94 -7.09
N SER A 126 3.64 19.04 -7.67
CA SER A 126 4.31 20.12 -6.93
C SER A 126 3.40 21.28 -6.55
N ASN A 127 2.10 21.28 -6.93
CA ASN A 127 1.21 22.45 -6.76
C ASN A 127 -0.01 22.23 -5.84
N GLY A 128 -0.14 21.07 -5.21
CA GLY A 128 -1.17 20.79 -4.20
C GLY A 128 -2.61 20.73 -4.72
N CYS A 129 -2.82 20.89 -6.03
CA CYS A 129 -4.17 20.98 -6.60
C CYS A 129 -4.98 19.70 -6.47
N ALA A 130 -4.34 18.54 -6.56
CA ALA A 130 -5.00 17.26 -6.37
C ALA A 130 -5.57 17.15 -4.94
N ASP A 131 -4.76 17.47 -3.93
CA ASP A 131 -5.17 17.42 -2.52
C ASP A 131 -6.30 18.39 -2.22
N ASP A 132 -6.20 19.62 -2.73
CA ASP A 132 -7.22 20.67 -2.53
C ASP A 132 -8.55 20.30 -3.21
N MET A 133 -8.50 19.78 -4.45
CA MET A 133 -9.69 19.31 -5.15
C MET A 133 -10.36 18.15 -4.39
N PHE A 134 -9.60 17.12 -4.00
CA PHE A 134 -10.16 15.97 -3.28
C PHE A 134 -10.65 16.33 -1.87
N TYR A 135 -10.00 17.28 -1.19
CA TYR A 135 -10.48 17.83 0.07
C TYR A 135 -11.88 18.44 -0.10
N HIS A 136 -12.09 19.27 -1.11
CA HIS A 136 -13.38 19.90 -1.35
C HIS A 136 -14.43 18.92 -1.88
N ILE A 137 -14.06 17.93 -2.70
CA ILE A 137 -14.98 16.86 -3.09
C ILE A 137 -15.44 16.05 -1.86
N SER A 138 -14.51 15.72 -0.96
CA SER A 138 -14.81 14.98 0.26
C SER A 138 -15.68 15.79 1.22
N THR A 139 -15.36 17.06 1.45
CA THR A 139 -16.04 17.88 2.46
C THR A 139 -17.36 18.48 1.97
N LYS A 140 -17.42 18.99 0.73
CA LYS A 140 -18.64 19.61 0.19
C LYS A 140 -19.55 18.59 -0.50
N GLY A 141 -18.97 17.63 -1.20
CA GLY A 141 -19.73 16.55 -1.84
C GLY A 141 -20.05 15.40 -0.88
N GLU A 142 -19.43 15.35 0.31
CA GLU A 142 -19.53 14.24 1.27
C GLU A 142 -19.27 12.88 0.61
N LEU A 143 -18.32 12.84 -0.32
CA LEU A 143 -17.93 11.62 -1.01
C LEU A 143 -16.81 10.91 -0.22
N PRO A 144 -16.92 9.59 -0.01
CA PRO A 144 -15.92 8.85 0.73
C PRO A 144 -14.57 8.86 0.00
N PRO A 145 -13.45 8.88 0.74
CA PRO A 145 -12.13 8.81 0.14
C PRO A 145 -11.98 7.52 -0.67
N GLY A 146 -11.31 7.63 -1.81
CA GLY A 146 -11.04 6.49 -2.69
C GLY A 146 -12.20 6.07 -3.61
N ILE A 147 -13.37 6.72 -3.57
CA ILE A 147 -14.49 6.37 -4.46
C ILE A 147 -14.09 6.39 -5.94
N PHE A 148 -13.33 7.39 -6.38
CA PHE A 148 -12.87 7.48 -7.76
C PHE A 148 -11.76 6.48 -8.07
N TYR A 149 -10.85 6.23 -7.14
CA TYR A 149 -9.78 5.24 -7.34
C TYR A 149 -10.33 3.83 -7.55
N MET A 150 -11.39 3.46 -6.82
CA MET A 150 -12.00 2.14 -6.93
C MET A 150 -12.90 1.98 -8.17
N ASN A 151 -13.56 3.06 -8.60
CA ASN A 151 -14.54 3.00 -9.69
C ASN A 151 -13.97 3.43 -11.06
N CYS A 152 -12.93 4.27 -11.10
CA CYS A 152 -12.49 4.98 -12.30
C CYS A 152 -11.08 4.59 -12.72
N ARG A 153 -10.93 3.38 -13.27
CA ARG A 153 -9.67 2.89 -13.85
C ARG A 153 -9.88 2.57 -15.33
N GLU A 154 -9.24 3.33 -16.21
CA GLU A 154 -9.35 3.15 -17.68
C GLU A 154 -8.09 2.49 -18.29
N GLY A 155 -6.93 2.61 -17.64
CA GLY A 155 -5.69 2.01 -18.13
C GLY A 155 -4.47 2.30 -17.24
N PRO A 156 -3.24 1.96 -17.71
CA PRO A 156 -2.00 2.20 -16.98
C PRO A 156 -1.67 3.69 -16.83
N GLU A 157 -2.12 4.52 -17.77
CA GLU A 157 -1.97 5.99 -17.74
C GLU A 157 -2.98 6.68 -16.81
N GLY A 158 -3.76 5.92 -16.05
CA GLY A 158 -4.78 6.44 -15.15
C GLY A 158 -6.13 6.68 -15.84
N LEU A 159 -6.74 7.83 -15.54
CA LEU A 159 -8.05 8.23 -16.05
C LEU A 159 -7.86 9.19 -17.23
N LYS A 160 -8.28 8.78 -18.44
CA LYS A 160 -8.04 9.58 -19.63
C LYS A 160 -9.02 10.74 -19.74
N CYS A 161 -8.50 11.96 -19.80
CA CYS A 161 -9.16 13.08 -20.44
C CYS A 161 -8.74 13.10 -21.93
#